data_AF-A0AAN4ZFY2-F1
#
_entry.id   AF-A0AAN4ZFY2-F1
#
_cell.length_a   1.000
_cell.length_b   1.000
_cell.length_c   1.000
_cell.angle_alpha   90.00
_cell.angle_beta   90.00
_cell.angle_gamma   90.00
#
_symmetry.space_group_name_H-M   'P 1'
#
loop_
_entity.id
_entity.type
_entity.pdbx_description
1 polymer ?
#
loop_
_entity_poly.entity_id
_entity_poly.type
_entity_poly.pdbx_seq_one_letter_code
_entity_poly.pdbx_strand_id
1 'polypeptide(L)' 'KTKAYTIHLKADHSLYQHVLSREGRNNPNKALKEIISIFYMHMKAANDVYENISFKGSEGITFSVKQITVNAQAY' A
#
# COMPACT_ATOMS: atom_id res chain seq x y z
N LYS A 1 -14.03 -21.12 -0.96
CA LYS A 1 -14.12 -19.76 -0.40
C LYS A 1 -12.79 -19.02 -0.58
N THR A 2 -12.77 -17.82 -1.18
CA THR A 2 -11.59 -16.92 -1.27
C THR A 2 -10.99 -16.65 0.12
N LYS A 3 -9.66 -16.68 0.23
CA LYS A 3 -8.95 -16.42 1.50
C LYS A 3 -8.64 -14.93 1.64
N ALA A 4 -9.01 -14.35 2.78
CA ALA A 4 -8.75 -12.94 3.08
C ALA A 4 -7.61 -12.79 4.10
N TYR A 5 -6.64 -11.91 3.80
CA TYR A 5 -5.52 -11.58 4.68
C TYR A 5 -5.49 -10.07 4.96
N THR A 6 -5.09 -9.70 6.17
CA THR A 6 -4.92 -8.28 6.55
C THR A 6 -3.45 -7.90 6.52
N ILE A 7 -3.13 -6.74 5.93
CA ILE A 7 -1.77 -6.25 5.74
C ILE A 7 -1.57 -4.93 6.49
N HIS A 8 -0.40 -4.79 7.11
CA HIS A 8 0.12 -3.52 7.64
C HIS A 8 1.13 -2.97 6.64
N LEU A 9 0.90 -1.77 6.11
CA LEU A 9 1.78 -1.11 5.15
C LEU A 9 2.59 -0.01 5.84
N LYS A 10 3.87 0.07 5.53
CA LYS A 10 4.78 1.07 6.10
C LYS A 10 5.52 1.80 4.98
N ALA A 11 5.45 3.12 4.99
CA ALA A 11 6.34 3.98 4.21
C ALA A 11 7.49 4.43 5.12
N ASP A 12 8.72 4.17 4.70
CA ASP A 12 9.90 4.67 5.37
C ASP A 12 10.17 6.15 5.05
N HIS A 13 11.20 6.70 5.67
CA HIS A 13 11.60 8.09 5.46
C HIS A 13 12.00 8.36 4.01
N SER A 14 12.68 7.41 3.36
CA SER A 14 13.15 7.55 1.98
C SER A 14 11.98 7.68 1.00
N LEU A 15 10.97 6.83 1.12
CA LEU A 15 9.74 6.92 0.33
C LEU A 15 8.98 8.21 0.64
N TYR A 16 8.88 8.58 1.92
CA TYR A 16 8.22 9.83 2.31
C TYR A 16 8.90 11.06 1.69
N GLN A 17 10.23 11.15 1.77
CA GLN A 17 10.99 12.26 1.17
C GLN A 17 10.88 12.29 -0.35
N HIS A 18 10.93 11.11 -0.99
CA HIS A 18 10.74 11.01 -2.43
C HIS A 18 9.40 11.63 -2.85
N VAL A 19 8.32 11.20 -2.21
CA VAL A 19 6.97 11.66 -2.53
C VAL A 19 6.75 13.12 -2.13
N LEU A 20 7.31 13.57 -1.00
CA LEU A 20 7.24 14.95 -0.56
C LEU A 20 7.84 15.91 -1.59
N SER A 21 9.02 15.58 -2.11
CA SER A 21 9.77 16.43 -3.04
C SER A 21 9.14 16.52 -4.44
N ARG A 22 8.39 15.51 -4.85
CA ARG A 22 7.82 15.40 -6.21
C ARG A 22 6.32 15.66 -6.22
N GLU A 23 5.53 14.65 -5.90
CA GLU A 23 4.07 14.67 -6.02
C GLU A 23 3.44 15.57 -4.94
N GLY A 24 4.00 15.55 -3.73
CA GLY A 24 3.59 16.36 -2.60
C GLY A 24 3.84 17.86 -2.77
N ARG A 25 4.71 18.25 -3.72
CA ARG A 25 5.15 19.65 -3.94
C ARG A 25 5.56 20.33 -2.64
N ASN A 26 6.36 19.64 -1.82
CA ASN A 26 6.81 20.05 -0.49
C ASN A 26 5.69 20.29 0.53
N ASN A 27 4.48 19.78 0.29
CA ASN A 27 3.38 19.83 1.25
C ASN A 27 3.22 18.46 1.95
N PRO A 28 3.46 18.38 3.27
CA PRO A 28 3.38 17.13 4.03
C PRO A 28 2.03 16.43 3.95
N ASN A 29 0.93 17.18 3.98
CA ASN A 29 -0.43 16.61 3.89
C ASN A 29 -0.71 16.04 2.51
N LYS A 30 -0.17 16.66 1.43
CA LYS A 30 -0.27 16.11 0.08
C LYS A 30 0.58 14.85 -0.06
N ALA A 31 1.81 14.87 0.45
CA ALA A 31 2.70 13.71 0.44
C ALA A 31 2.07 12.50 1.16
N LEU A 32 1.48 12.71 2.34
CA LEU A 32 0.79 11.67 3.08
C LEU A 32 -0.39 11.08 2.29
N LYS A 33 -1.23 11.94 1.69
CA LYS A 33 -2.36 11.49 0.85
C LYS A 33 -1.89 10.71 -0.37
N GLU A 34 -0.81 11.15 -0.99
CA GLU A 34 -0.25 10.47 -2.16
C GLU A 34 0.31 9.09 -1.80
N ILE A 35 1.07 8.97 -0.70
CA ILE A 35 1.56 7.67 -0.21
C ILE A 35 0.41 6.71 0.08
N ILE A 36 -0.66 7.19 0.73
CA ILE A 36 -1.86 6.40 0.98
C ILE A 36 -2.51 5.96 -0.34
N SER A 37 -2.63 6.85 -1.32
CA SER A 37 -3.16 6.55 -2.65
C SER A 37 -2.34 5.46 -3.35
N ILE A 38 -1.01 5.60 -3.38
CA ILE A 38 -0.06 4.63 -3.93
C ILE A 38 -0.26 3.25 -3.30
N PHE A 39 -0.37 3.18 -1.97
CA PHE A 39 -0.63 1.94 -1.26
C PHE A 39 -1.95 1.28 -1.63
N TYR A 40 -3.04 2.04 -1.73
CA TYR A 40 -4.32 1.49 -2.16
C TYR A 40 -4.31 1.03 -3.63
N MET A 41 -3.65 1.78 -4.52
CA MET A 41 -3.48 1.38 -5.93
C MET A 41 -2.71 0.06 -6.05
N HIS A 42 -1.59 -0.09 -5.33
CA HIS A 42 -0.83 -1.33 -5.32
C HIS A 42 -1.60 -2.49 -4.68
N MET A 43 -2.36 -2.23 -3.62
CA MET A 43 -3.20 -3.26 -3.00
C MET A 43 -4.28 -3.76 -3.97
N LYS A 44 -4.92 -2.84 -4.69
CA LYS A 44 -5.89 -3.20 -5.74
C LYS A 44 -5.22 -4.04 -6.83
N ALA A 45 -4.08 -3.59 -7.36
CA ALA A 45 -3.36 -4.32 -8.39
C ALA A 45 -2.94 -5.73 -7.93
N ALA A 46 -2.50 -5.88 -6.68
CA ALA A 46 -2.22 -7.18 -6.09
C ALA A 46 -3.49 -8.05 -6.04
N ASN A 47 -4.60 -7.52 -5.51
CA ASN A 47 -5.87 -8.26 -5.45
C ASN A 47 -6.36 -8.69 -6.84
N ASP A 48 -6.28 -7.82 -7.85
CA ASP A 48 -6.68 -8.15 -9.23
C ASP A 48 -5.92 -9.39 -9.77
N VAL A 49 -4.65 -9.54 -9.39
CA VAL A 49 -3.81 -10.70 -9.75
C VAL A 49 -4.16 -11.91 -8.89
N TYR A 50 -4.18 -11.77 -7.56
CA TYR A 50 -4.27 -12.90 -6.63
C TYR A 50 -5.67 -13.48 -6.46
N GLU A 51 -6.73 -12.71 -6.74
CA GLU A 51 -8.12 -13.15 -6.59
C GLU A 51 -8.51 -14.20 -7.64
N ASN A 52 -7.86 -14.20 -8.80
CA ASN A 52 -8.18 -15.09 -9.91
C ASN A 52 -7.19 -16.27 -10.06
N ILE A 53 -6.15 -16.34 -9.23
CA ILE A 53 -5.17 -17.43 -9.29
C ILE A 53 -5.63 -18.62 -8.43
N SER A 54 -5.66 -19.80 -9.03
CA SER A 54 -5.84 -21.05 -8.30
C SER A 54 -4.51 -21.52 -7.72
N PHE A 55 -4.42 -21.56 -6.39
CA PHE A 55 -3.23 -22.07 -5.70
C PHE A 55 -3.48 -23.53 -5.28
N LYS A 56 -3.07 -24.49 -6.12
CA LYS A 56 -3.17 -25.94 -5.85
C LYS A 56 -4.57 -26.38 -5.38
N GLY A 57 -5.62 -25.91 -6.06
CA GLY A 57 -7.01 -26.24 -5.73
C GLY A 57 -7.64 -25.38 -4.63
N SER A 58 -6.91 -24.42 -4.05
CA SER A 58 -7.51 -23.36 -3.25
C SER A 58 -7.98 -22.20 -4.13
N GLU A 59 -9.16 -21.67 -3.79
CA GLU A 59 -9.71 -20.44 -4.39
C GLU A 59 -8.82 -19.23 -4.07
N GLY A 60 -8.97 -18.15 -4.84
CA GLY A 60 -8.08 -16.99 -4.85
C GLY A 60 -7.81 -16.34 -3.49
N ILE A 61 -6.85 -15.43 -3.49
CA ILE A 61 -6.39 -14.70 -2.31
C ILE A 61 -6.76 -13.22 -2.45
N THR A 62 -7.30 -12.64 -1.39
CA THR A 62 -7.57 -11.20 -1.29
C THR A 62 -6.90 -10.61 -0.06
N PHE A 63 -6.47 -9.36 -0.18
CA PHE A 63 -5.78 -8.60 0.85
C PHE A 63 -6.58 -7.35 1.22
N SER A 64 -6.61 -7.02 2.51
CA SER A 64 -7.19 -5.78 3.03
C SER A 64 -6.17 -5.03 3.87
N VAL A 65 -6.21 -3.69 3.79
CA VAL A 65 -5.32 -2.83 4.56
C VAL A 65 -5.88 -2.69 5.97
N LYS A 66 -5.11 -3.12 6.97
CA LYS A 66 -5.44 -2.92 8.39
C LYS A 66 -4.90 -1.62 8.95
N GLN A 67 -3.67 -1.26 8.57
CA GLN A 67 -3.02 -0.03 9.02
C GLN A 67 -2.00 0.44 7.99
N ILE A 68 -1.90 1.75 7.84
CA ILE A 68 -0.82 2.43 7.12
C ILE A 68 -0.03 3.26 8.13
N THR A 69 1.29 3.11 8.13
CA THR A 69 2.21 3.95 8.91
C THR A 69 3.16 4.67 7.95
N VAL A 70 3.34 5.98 8.14
CA VAL A 70 4.25 6.79 7.33
C VAL A 70 5.27 7.43 8.26
N ASN A 71 6.55 7.12 8.05
CA ASN A 71 7.64 7.63 8.87
C ASN A 71 8.23 8.89 8.22
N ALA A 72 7.87 10.06 8.74
CA ALA A 72 8.36 11.33 8.21
C ALA A 72 9.75 11.75 8.73
N GLN A 73 10.24 11.13 9.80
CA GLN A 73 11.51 11.48 10.45
C GLN A 73 12.65 10.55 9.99
N ALA A 74 13.84 11.12 9.76
CA ALA A 74 15.08 10.36 9.65
C ALA A 74 15.55 10.02 11.07
N TYR A 75 15.87 8.76 11.32
CA TYR A 75 16.51 8.32 12.57
C TYR A 75 18.02 8.45 12.48
#